data_AF-A0A1P8FA55-F1
#
_entry.id   AF-A0A1P8FA55-F1
#
_cell.length_a   1.000
_cell.length_b   1.000
_cell.length_c   1.000
_cell.angle_alpha   90.00
_cell.angle_beta   90.00
_cell.angle_gamma   90.00
#
_symmetry.space_group_name_H-M   'P 1'
#
loop_
_entity.id
_entity.type
_entity.pdbx_description
1 polymer ?
#
loop_
_entity_poly.entity_id
_entity_poly.type
_entity_poly.pdbx_seq_one_letter_code
_entity_poly.pdbx_strand_id
1 'polypeptide(L)'
;MTGELDLFQGINLSEPEPKTTVKLGRRAAQIPLRTKQREAAKRLMEILKELEGNDIFIGSYSAGGGHFWMDNLKLSKLRVESFRTERDETCLPSVIVLWGNKGACIRIFADCLLAVREQEYQDYYHYLLDFWNGFGQSPINTFRSHCACLAITKFTDPLK
;
A
#
# COMPACT_ATOMS: atom_id res chain seq x y z
N MET A 1 -27.82 -48.15 1.01
CA MET A 1 -26.92 -47.18 1.65
C MET A 1 -25.84 -46.82 0.67
N THR A 2 -25.84 -45.56 0.21
CA THR A 2 -24.66 -44.72 -0.09
C THR A 2 -25.18 -43.45 -0.76
N GLY A 3 -25.67 -42.53 0.06
CA GLY A 3 -25.76 -41.13 -0.33
C GLY A 3 -24.40 -40.52 -0.04
N GLU A 4 -23.70 -40.07 -1.07
CA GLU A 4 -22.46 -39.31 -0.92
C GLU A 4 -22.50 -38.12 -1.89
N LEU A 5 -23.04 -37.02 -1.36
CA LEU A 5 -22.55 -35.65 -1.50
C LEU A 5 -22.24 -35.14 -2.92
N ASP A 6 -23.30 -34.80 -3.65
CA ASP A 6 -23.25 -33.95 -4.84
C ASP A 6 -23.19 -32.45 -4.46
N LEU A 7 -22.33 -32.10 -3.48
CA LEU A 7 -22.35 -30.82 -2.77
C LEU A 7 -21.76 -29.63 -3.57
N PHE A 8 -21.23 -29.86 -4.78
CA PHE A 8 -20.45 -28.85 -5.52
C PHE A 8 -20.84 -28.69 -7.00
N GLN A 9 -21.92 -29.31 -7.47
CA GLN A 9 -22.43 -29.05 -8.82
C GLN A 9 -23.08 -27.66 -8.87
N GLY A 10 -22.38 -26.67 -9.42
CA GLY A 10 -22.93 -25.34 -9.73
C GLY A 10 -22.18 -24.14 -9.14
N ILE A 11 -21.13 -24.35 -8.36
CA ILE A 11 -20.27 -23.26 -7.91
C ILE A 11 -19.22 -23.02 -9.00
N ASN A 12 -19.40 -21.94 -9.77
CA ASN A 12 -18.31 -21.38 -10.57
C ASN A 12 -17.21 -20.94 -9.59
N LEU A 13 -16.25 -21.83 -9.31
CA LEU A 13 -15.04 -21.49 -8.59
C LEU A 13 -14.33 -20.42 -9.43
N SER A 14 -14.37 -19.19 -8.95
CA SER A 14 -13.65 -18.07 -9.55
C SER A 14 -12.20 -18.50 -9.79
N GLU A 15 -11.70 -18.35 -11.01
CA GLU A 15 -10.33 -18.74 -11.36
C GLU A 15 -9.34 -18.17 -10.33
N PRO A 16 -8.40 -18.98 -9.82
CA PRO A 16 -7.46 -18.52 -8.80
C PRO A 16 -6.63 -17.35 -9.34
N GLU A 17 -6.52 -16.28 -8.54
CA GLU A 17 -5.80 -15.08 -8.95
C GLU A 17 -4.36 -15.44 -9.40
N PRO A 18 -3.88 -14.87 -10.51
CA PRO A 18 -2.56 -15.21 -11.05
C PRO A 18 -1.46 -14.82 -10.07
N LYS A 19 -0.65 -15.81 -9.67
CA LYS A 19 0.50 -15.58 -8.79
C LYS A 19 1.64 -14.95 -9.57
N THR A 20 2.29 -13.96 -8.97
CA THR A 20 3.48 -13.32 -9.54
C THR A 20 4.71 -14.17 -9.24
N THR A 21 5.43 -14.60 -10.27
CA THR A 21 6.69 -15.33 -10.11
C THR A 21 7.84 -14.33 -9.97
N VAL A 22 8.59 -14.42 -8.89
CA VAL A 22 9.73 -13.55 -8.62
C VAL A 22 10.99 -14.40 -8.52
N LYS A 23 12.06 -13.96 -9.19
CA LYS A 23 13.33 -14.69 -9.28
C LYS A 23 14.42 -13.97 -8.48
N LEU A 24 15.23 -14.74 -7.77
CA LEU A 24 16.45 -14.29 -7.10
C LEU A 24 17.57 -15.26 -7.46
N GLY A 25 18.43 -14.88 -8.40
CA GLY A 25 19.42 -15.78 -8.99
C GLY A 25 18.75 -17.02 -9.60
N ARG A 26 19.08 -18.21 -9.09
CA ARG A 26 18.51 -19.49 -9.54
C ARG A 26 17.19 -19.87 -8.85
N ARG A 27 16.77 -19.14 -7.80
CA ARG A 27 15.55 -19.45 -7.03
C ARG A 27 14.38 -18.66 -7.57
N ALA A 28 13.20 -19.27 -7.60
CA ALA A 28 11.94 -18.63 -7.96
C ALA A 28 10.89 -18.88 -6.87
N ALA A 29 10.09 -17.86 -6.56
CA ALA A 29 8.96 -17.95 -5.65
C ALA A 29 7.70 -17.43 -6.34
N GLN A 30 6.56 -18.06 -6.08
CA GLN A 30 5.26 -17.58 -6.54
C GLN A 30 4.53 -16.92 -5.38
N ILE A 31 4.23 -15.62 -5.51
CA ILE A 31 3.59 -14.83 -4.47
C ILE A 31 2.24 -14.33 -5.00
N PRO A 32 1.14 -14.47 -4.24
CA PRO A 32 -0.16 -13.88 -4.58
C PRO A 32 -0.10 -12.37 -4.32
N LEU A 33 0.62 -11.66 -5.19
CA LEU A 33 0.96 -10.27 -5.00
C LEU A 33 -0.28 -9.36 -5.08
N ARG A 34 -1.15 -9.60 -6.05
CA ARG A 34 -2.40 -8.84 -6.25
C ARG A 34 -3.32 -8.90 -5.04
N THR A 35 -3.48 -10.08 -4.44
CA THR A 35 -4.32 -10.25 -3.25
C THR A 35 -3.78 -9.42 -2.08
N LYS A 36 -2.47 -9.50 -1.81
CA LYS A 36 -1.81 -8.72 -0.75
C LYS A 36 -1.89 -7.22 -0.99
N GLN A 37 -1.65 -6.79 -2.23
CA GLN A 37 -1.79 -5.38 -2.62
C GLN A 37 -3.22 -4.90 -2.43
N ARG A 38 -4.21 -5.74 -2.74
CA ARG A 38 -5.62 -5.40 -2.54
C ARG A 38 -5.94 -5.23 -1.06
N GLU A 39 -5.51 -6.15 -0.21
CA GLU A 39 -5.71 -6.05 1.23
C GLU A 39 -5.01 -4.81 1.82
N ALA A 40 -3.75 -4.57 1.44
CA ALA A 40 -2.98 -3.44 1.91
C ALA A 40 -3.58 -2.10 1.45
N ALA A 41 -3.98 -1.98 0.18
CA ALA A 41 -4.61 -0.77 -0.34
C ALA A 41 -5.98 -0.52 0.30
N LYS A 42 -6.76 -1.56 0.58
CA LYS A 42 -8.03 -1.42 1.30
C LYS A 42 -7.80 -0.90 2.71
N ARG A 43 -6.86 -1.51 3.45
CA ARG A 43 -6.49 -1.08 4.80
C ARG A 43 -5.98 0.36 4.82
N LEU A 44 -5.14 0.73 3.84
CA LEU A 44 -4.66 2.10 3.69
C LEU A 44 -5.82 3.08 3.48
N MET A 45 -6.78 2.76 2.62
CA MET A 45 -7.93 3.63 2.35
C MET A 45 -8.83 3.79 3.58
N GLU A 46 -8.97 2.77 4.42
CA GLU A 46 -9.70 2.86 5.70
C GLU A 46 -9.01 3.86 6.64
N ILE A 47 -7.70 3.70 6.85
CA ILE A 47 -6.89 4.62 7.67
C ILE A 47 -6.95 6.05 7.11
N LEU A 48 -6.77 6.22 5.80
CA LEU A 48 -6.75 7.54 5.18
C LEU A 48 -8.08 8.29 5.33
N LYS A 49 -9.22 7.60 5.37
CA LYS A 49 -10.52 8.21 5.66
C LYS A 49 -10.59 8.80 7.07
N GLU A 50 -9.97 8.14 8.05
CA GLU A 50 -9.89 8.63 9.43
C GLU A 50 -8.90 9.78 9.60
N LEU A 51 -7.87 9.82 8.74
CA LEU A 51 -6.85 10.87 8.72
C LEU A 51 -7.27 12.11 7.91
N GLU A 52 -8.26 11.99 7.02
CA GLU A 52 -8.71 13.10 6.18
C GLU A 52 -9.18 14.29 7.01
N GLY A 53 -8.76 15.50 6.60
CA GLY A 53 -8.98 16.75 7.33
C GLY A 53 -7.99 17.04 8.46
N ASN A 54 -7.23 16.04 8.93
CA ASN A 54 -6.25 16.23 9.99
C ASN A 54 -4.87 16.64 9.44
N ASP A 55 -4.01 17.14 10.33
CA ASP A 55 -2.59 17.34 10.04
C ASP A 55 -1.86 16.01 10.23
N ILE A 56 -1.12 15.58 9.21
CA ILE A 56 -0.29 14.38 9.24
C ILE A 56 1.17 14.71 8.93
N PHE A 57 2.07 13.84 9.36
CA PHE A 57 3.49 13.95 9.10
C PHE A 57 3.97 12.75 8.30
N ILE A 58 4.77 13.01 7.27
CA ILE A 58 5.23 11.99 6.35
C ILE A 58 6.73 11.81 6.53
N GLY A 59 7.12 10.57 6.83
CA GLY A 59 8.47 10.08 6.72
C GLY A 59 8.62 9.22 5.48
N SER A 60 9.75 9.28 4.78
CA SER A 60 10.02 8.39 3.65
C SER A 60 11.47 7.96 3.63
N TYR A 61 11.66 6.65 3.39
CA TYR A 61 12.96 6.07 3.17
C TYR A 61 13.07 5.57 1.73
N SER A 62 13.96 6.20 0.96
CA SER A 62 14.28 5.72 -0.38
C SER A 62 15.12 4.45 -0.28
N ALA A 63 14.60 3.31 -0.74
CA ALA A 63 15.50 2.25 -1.17
C ALA A 63 16.05 2.61 -2.57
N GLY A 64 17.28 2.18 -2.86
CA GLY A 64 17.97 2.50 -4.11
C GLY A 64 19.19 3.41 -4.00
N GLY A 65 19.73 3.65 -2.80
CA GLY A 65 21.05 4.30 -2.62
C GLY A 65 21.01 5.79 -2.29
N GLY A 66 19.83 6.40 -2.20
CA GLY A 66 19.68 7.70 -1.54
C GLY A 66 19.77 7.52 -0.03
N HIS A 67 20.93 7.79 0.56
CA HIS A 67 21.13 7.75 2.03
C HIS A 67 20.47 8.94 2.76
N PHE A 68 19.35 9.44 2.24
CA PHE A 68 18.62 10.54 2.87
C PHE A 68 17.24 10.06 3.29
N TRP A 69 16.90 10.36 4.52
CA TRP A 69 15.57 10.18 5.07
C TRP A 69 14.86 11.52 5.01
N MET A 70 13.69 11.56 4.38
CA MET A 70 12.83 12.73 4.51
C MET A 70 11.94 12.49 5.72
N ASP A 71 12.14 13.26 6.79
CA ASP A 71 11.39 13.09 8.04
C ASP A 71 10.44 14.24 8.30
N ASN A 72 9.34 13.96 9.00
CA ASN A 72 8.41 14.95 9.53
C ASN A 72 7.90 15.97 8.50
N LEU A 73 7.71 15.56 7.25
CA LEU A 73 7.07 16.41 6.25
C LEU A 73 5.60 16.59 6.62
N LYS A 74 5.25 17.76 7.14
CA LYS A 74 3.89 18.08 7.55
C LYS A 74 2.98 18.31 6.33
N LEU A 75 1.95 17.48 6.19
CA LEU A 75 0.79 17.73 5.33
C LEU A 75 -0.35 18.24 6.20
N SER A 76 -0.55 19.55 6.22
CA SER A 76 -1.67 20.16 6.93
C SER A 76 -2.99 20.02 6.17
N LYS A 77 -4.08 19.75 6.90
CA LYS A 77 -5.43 19.51 6.36
C LYS A 77 -5.42 18.52 5.21
N LEU A 78 -5.09 17.27 5.52
CA LEU A 78 -4.99 16.20 4.55
C LEU A 78 -6.26 16.12 3.69
N ARG A 79 -6.09 16.12 2.37
CA ARG A 79 -7.13 15.75 1.41
C ARG A 79 -6.66 14.53 0.64
N VAL A 80 -7.53 13.54 0.48
CA VAL A 80 -7.18 12.29 -0.18
C VAL A 80 -7.87 12.25 -1.54
N GLU A 81 -7.09 12.07 -2.60
CA GLU A 81 -7.59 11.81 -3.94
C GLU A 81 -7.13 10.43 -4.39
N SER A 82 -7.96 9.69 -5.12
CA SER A 82 -7.62 8.35 -5.58
C SER A 82 -7.95 8.20 -7.06
N PHE A 83 -7.01 7.62 -7.80
CA PHE A 83 -7.11 7.43 -9.24
C PHE A 83 -7.04 5.95 -9.56
N ARG A 84 -7.96 5.52 -10.44
CA ARG A 84 -8.07 4.15 -10.91
C ARG A 84 -7.63 4.10 -12.36
N THR A 85 -6.82 3.09 -12.68
CA THR A 85 -6.42 2.81 -14.06
C THR A 85 -7.52 2.03 -14.79
N GLU A 86 -8.26 1.19 -14.06
CA GLU A 86 -9.34 0.38 -14.57
C GLU A 86 -10.69 1.07 -14.39
N ARG A 87 -11.64 0.78 -15.29
CA ARG A 87 -13.00 1.34 -15.25
C ARG A 87 -13.90 0.70 -14.20
N ASP A 88 -13.50 -0.45 -13.67
CA ASP A 88 -14.29 -1.17 -12.67
C ASP A 88 -14.24 -0.44 -11.31
N GLU A 89 -15.40 -0.13 -10.76
CA GLU A 89 -15.51 0.57 -9.49
C GLU A 89 -15.17 -0.30 -8.27
N THR A 90 -15.15 -1.63 -8.45
CA THR A 90 -14.78 -2.58 -7.40
C THR A 90 -13.26 -2.71 -7.25
N CYS A 91 -12.50 -2.27 -8.26
CA CYS A 91 -11.04 -2.27 -8.23
C CYS A 91 -10.51 -1.14 -7.32
N LEU A 92 -9.53 -1.48 -6.50
CA LEU A 92 -8.85 -0.51 -5.63
C LEU A 92 -8.02 0.48 -6.47
N PRO A 93 -7.85 1.71 -5.96
CA PRO A 93 -7.12 2.74 -6.68
C PRO A 93 -5.68 2.32 -6.94
N SER A 94 -5.19 2.57 -8.16
CA SER A 94 -3.79 2.30 -8.54
C SER A 94 -2.87 3.38 -7.98
N VAL A 95 -3.36 4.62 -7.91
CA VAL A 95 -2.62 5.77 -7.38
C VAL A 95 -3.46 6.47 -6.34
N ILE A 96 -2.90 6.69 -5.17
CA ILE A 96 -3.50 7.47 -4.09
C ILE A 96 -2.64 8.73 -3.94
N VAL A 97 -3.28 9.90 -3.90
CA VAL A 97 -2.62 11.19 -3.77
C VAL A 97 -3.04 11.81 -2.46
N LEU A 98 -2.05 12.06 -1.60
CA LEU A 98 -2.20 12.80 -0.37
C LEU A 98 -1.88 14.26 -0.65
N TRP A 99 -2.86 15.13 -0.50
CA TRP A 99 -2.70 16.57 -0.64
C TRP A 99 -2.62 17.21 0.74
N GLY A 100 -1.61 18.05 0.93
CA GLY A 100 -1.55 19.01 2.01
C GLY A 100 -1.85 20.42 1.51
N ASN A 101 -1.92 21.35 2.45
CA ASN A 101 -2.08 22.76 2.12
C ASN A 101 -0.90 23.31 1.29
N LYS A 102 -1.11 24.43 0.58
CA LYS A 102 -0.09 25.10 -0.26
C LYS A 102 0.50 24.25 -1.40
N GLY A 103 -0.23 23.23 -1.86
CA GLY A 103 0.16 22.43 -3.03
C GLY A 103 1.17 21.31 -2.73
N ALA A 104 1.47 21.04 -1.45
CA ALA A 104 2.24 19.86 -1.08
C ALA A 104 1.44 18.61 -1.47
N CYS A 105 2.06 17.68 -2.20
CA CYS A 105 1.40 16.43 -2.58
C CYS A 105 2.35 15.25 -2.57
N ILE A 106 1.82 14.09 -2.20
CA ILE A 106 2.54 12.82 -2.18
C ILE A 106 1.72 11.81 -2.95
N ARG A 107 2.35 11.12 -3.89
CA ARG A 107 1.72 10.07 -4.69
C ARG A 107 2.17 8.71 -4.20
N ILE A 108 1.21 7.87 -3.86
CA ILE A 108 1.39 6.50 -3.42
C ILE A 108 0.92 5.58 -4.54
N PHE A 109 1.82 4.71 -4.97
CA PHE A 109 1.58 3.68 -5.98
C PHE A 109 1.12 2.40 -5.29
N ALA A 110 -0.20 2.18 -5.28
CA ALA A 110 -0.81 1.04 -4.58
C ALA A 110 -0.45 -0.31 -5.22
N ASP A 111 -0.08 -0.30 -6.50
CA ASP A 111 0.47 -1.44 -7.26
C ASP A 111 1.85 -1.89 -6.74
N CYS A 112 2.47 -1.16 -5.82
CA CYS A 112 3.71 -1.55 -5.13
C CYS A 112 3.51 -1.75 -3.63
N LEU A 113 2.32 -1.45 -3.07
CA LEU A 113 2.05 -1.50 -1.64
C LEU A 113 1.84 -2.95 -1.20
N LEU A 114 2.73 -3.48 -0.37
CA LEU A 114 2.68 -4.88 0.06
C LEU A 114 1.95 -5.05 1.39
N ALA A 115 2.14 -4.12 2.31
CA ALA A 115 1.55 -4.18 3.65
C ALA A 115 1.39 -2.77 4.23
N VAL A 116 0.43 -2.66 5.14
CA VAL A 116 0.25 -1.49 6.01
C VAL A 116 0.34 -2.00 7.43
N ARG A 117 1.31 -1.50 8.19
CA ARG A 117 1.48 -1.81 9.61
C ARG A 117 1.09 -0.60 10.43
N GLU A 118 0.46 -0.87 11.56
CA GLU A 118 -0.04 0.13 12.48
C GLU A 118 0.67 -0.04 13.82
N GLN A 119 1.13 1.08 14.38
CA GLN A 119 1.76 1.12 15.69
C GLN A 119 1.21 2.31 16.45
N GLU A 120 0.70 2.03 17.64
CA GLU A 120 0.22 3.05 18.57
C GLU A 120 1.33 3.32 19.58
N TYR A 121 1.68 4.60 19.70
CA TYR A 121 2.54 5.11 20.75
C TYR A 121 1.73 6.08 21.61
N GLN A 122 2.27 6.43 22.78
CA GLN A 122 1.57 7.27 23.75
C GLN A 122 1.08 8.60 23.14
N ASP A 123 1.90 9.23 22.28
CA ASP A 123 1.65 10.58 21.78
C ASP A 123 1.30 10.62 20.27
N TYR A 124 1.34 9.47 19.58
CA TYR A 124 1.07 9.40 18.15
C TYR A 124 0.72 8.00 17.64
N TYR A 125 -0.02 7.97 16.54
CA TYR A 125 -0.20 6.78 15.70
C TYR A 125 0.79 6.82 14.54
N HIS A 126 1.40 5.68 14.27
CA HIS A 126 2.37 5.49 13.20
C HIS A 126 1.90 4.40 12.25
N TYR A 127 1.69 4.77 11.00
CA TYR A 127 1.29 3.88 9.92
C TYR A 127 2.46 3.70 8.96
N LEU A 128 3.00 2.49 8.89
CA LEU A 128 4.12 2.13 8.05
C LEU A 128 3.61 1.41 6.80
N LEU A 129 3.83 2.03 5.64
CA LEU A 129 3.49 1.50 4.35
C LEU A 129 4.74 0.84 3.77
N ASP A 130 4.71 -0.49 3.66
CA ASP A 130 5.80 -1.26 3.09
C ASP A 130 5.57 -1.47 1.61
N PHE A 131 6.54 -1.07 0.80
CA PHE A 131 6.47 -1.23 -0.64
C PHE A 131 7.41 -2.34 -1.08
N TRP A 132 6.98 -3.09 -2.09
CA TRP A 132 7.82 -4.11 -2.70
C TRP A 132 7.63 -4.14 -4.20
N ASN A 133 8.72 -3.89 -4.91
CA ASN A 133 8.79 -3.91 -6.36
C ASN A 133 9.80 -4.96 -6.85
N GLY A 134 9.82 -6.14 -6.20
CA GLY A 134 10.81 -7.19 -6.50
C GLY A 134 12.17 -6.97 -5.81
N PHE A 135 13.21 -7.59 -6.35
CA PHE A 135 14.56 -7.50 -5.80
C PHE A 135 15.33 -6.36 -6.45
N GLY A 136 16.28 -5.73 -5.75
CA GLY A 136 16.96 -4.52 -6.24
C GLY A 136 17.54 -4.63 -7.65
N GLN A 137 18.15 -5.77 -8.01
CA GLN A 137 18.71 -6.02 -9.35
C GLN A 137 17.68 -6.59 -10.35
N SER A 138 16.45 -6.86 -9.93
CA SER A 138 15.40 -7.47 -10.75
C SER A 138 14.03 -6.95 -10.31
N PRO A 139 13.72 -5.67 -10.58
CA PRO A 139 12.42 -5.11 -10.23
C PRO A 139 11.30 -5.77 -11.04
N ILE A 140 10.13 -5.89 -10.44
CA ILE A 140 8.92 -6.38 -11.12
C ILE A 140 8.45 -5.33 -12.14
N ASN A 141 8.49 -4.05 -11.75
CA ASN A 141 8.15 -2.92 -12.61
C ASN A 141 9.32 -1.92 -12.65
N THR A 142 10.03 -1.85 -13.77
CA THR A 142 11.18 -0.94 -13.96
C THR A 142 10.81 0.55 -13.95
N PHE A 143 9.52 0.89 -14.13
CA PHE A 143 9.03 2.27 -14.11
C PHE A 143 8.64 2.76 -12.71
N ARG A 144 8.79 1.93 -11.68
CA ARG A 144 8.45 2.27 -10.29
C ARG A 144 9.71 2.33 -9.45
N SER A 145 9.87 3.42 -8.70
CA SER A 145 11.01 3.59 -7.79
C SER A 145 10.95 2.57 -6.66
N HIS A 146 12.13 2.21 -6.14
CA HIS A 146 12.28 1.40 -4.93
C HIS A 146 12.01 2.26 -3.69
N CYS A 147 10.83 2.86 -3.53
CA CYS A 147 10.46 3.30 -2.19
C CYS A 147 10.42 2.03 -1.32
N ALA A 148 11.10 1.99 -0.18
CA ALA A 148 11.06 0.81 0.69
C ALA A 148 9.93 0.95 1.70
N CYS A 149 9.83 2.14 2.29
CA CYS A 149 8.85 2.42 3.32
C CYS A 149 8.43 3.89 3.30
N LEU A 150 7.14 4.14 3.48
CA LEU A 150 6.58 5.45 3.78
C LEU A 150 5.91 5.38 5.15
N ALA A 151 6.24 6.32 6.02
CA ALA A 151 5.64 6.47 7.33
C ALA A 151 4.63 7.61 7.32
N ILE A 152 3.42 7.35 7.81
CA ILE A 152 2.41 8.36 8.09
C ILE A 152 2.26 8.44 9.61
N THR A 153 2.50 9.62 10.17
CA THR A 153 2.37 9.87 11.61
C THR A 153 1.23 10.84 11.87
N LYS A 154 0.33 10.48 12.77
CA LYS A 154 -0.70 11.36 13.33
C LYS A 154 -0.43 11.53 14.82
N PHE A 155 -0.11 12.74 15.24
CA PHE A 155 0.02 13.04 16.66
C PHE A 155 -1.35 13.15 17.32
N THR A 156 -1.46 12.62 18.53
CA THR A 156 -2.69 12.63 19.32
C THR A 156 -2.92 14.01 19.94
N ASP A 157 -1.84 14.76 20.20
CA ASP A 157 -1.86 16.15 20.67
C ASP A 157 -1.11 17.09 19.71
N PRO A 158 -1.67 18.26 19.34
CA PRO A 158 -1.03 19.21 18.43
C PRO A 158 0.06 20.09 19.06
N LEU A 159 0.54 19.78 20.27
CA LEU A 159 1.48 20.63 21.02
C LEU A 159 2.63 19.83 21.65
N LYS A 160 3.75 19.79 20.93
CA LYS A 160 5.11 20.02 21.44
C LYS A 160 6.00 20.53 20.31
#